data_AF-A0A3M4WF49-F1
#
_entry.id   AF-A0A3M4WF49-F1
#
_cell.length_a   1.000
_cell.length_b   1.000
_cell.length_c   1.000
_cell.angle_alpha   90.00
_cell.angle_beta   90.00
_cell.angle_gamma   90.00
#
_symmetry.space_group_name_H-M   'P 1'
#
loop_
_entity.id
_entity.type
_entity.pdbx_description
1 polymer ?
#
loop_
_entity_poly.entity_id
_entity_poly.type
_entity_poly.pdbx_seq_one_letter_code
_entity_poly.pdbx_strand_id
1 'polypeptide(L)'
;MVMCGSVWAASDEDEAAALASLNEVQKLYENRPQGTPNQSGTRTLSKQDINDCVTQMTDAKNKLDDVKKHYSSTKAYQSMQTRMLTGQVRGRLGTCKQTKDTLGY
;
A
#
# COMPACT_ATOMS: atom_id res chain seq x y z
N MET A 1 -14.88 33.41 20.95
CA MET A 1 -13.48 33.15 20.52
C MET A 1 -13.46 31.83 19.78
N VAL A 2 -13.49 31.88 18.45
CA VAL A 2 -13.30 30.70 17.61
C VAL A 2 -11.81 30.44 17.60
N MET A 3 -11.35 29.39 18.30
CA MET A 3 -9.97 28.94 18.18
C MET A 3 -9.80 28.42 16.76
N CYS A 4 -9.29 29.28 15.87
CA CYS A 4 -8.70 28.85 14.61
C CYS A 4 -7.51 27.97 14.96
N GLY A 5 -7.75 26.67 15.11
CA GLY A 5 -6.72 25.67 15.31
C GLY A 5 -5.73 25.83 14.18
N SER A 6 -4.53 26.33 14.51
CA SER A 6 -3.41 26.43 13.60
C SER A 6 -3.20 25.03 13.03
N VAL A 7 -3.62 24.79 11.79
CA VAL A 7 -3.17 23.63 11.04
C VAL A 7 -1.69 23.90 10.81
N TRP A 8 -0.84 23.39 11.71
CA TRP A 8 0.59 23.47 11.54
C TRP A 8 0.90 22.78 10.22
N ALA A 9 1.43 23.55 9.26
CA ALA A 9 1.96 22.99 8.03
C ALA A 9 3.01 21.94 8.43
N ALA A 10 3.00 20.79 7.76
CA ALA A 10 3.99 19.75 8.04
C ALA A 10 5.40 20.30 7.87
N SER A 11 6.33 19.88 8.74
CA SER A 11 7.73 20.27 8.64
C SER A 11 8.41 19.58 7.45
N ASP A 12 9.56 20.09 7.01
CA ASP A 12 10.35 19.43 5.96
C ASP A 12 10.84 18.04 6.40
N GLU A 13 11.03 17.83 7.71
CA GLU A 13 11.35 16.52 8.30
C GLU A 13 10.16 15.54 8.18
N ASP A 14 8.94 16.01 8.46
CA ASP A 14 7.72 15.22 8.29
C ASP A 14 7.50 14.84 6.81
N GLU A 15 7.78 15.75 5.88
CA GLU A 15 7.72 15.48 4.44
C GLU A 15 8.70 14.39 4.04
N ALA A 16 9.96 14.46 4.50
CA ALA A 16 10.97 13.45 4.22
C ALA A 16 10.59 12.08 4.82
N ALA A 17 10.09 12.06 6.05
CA ALA A 17 9.63 10.83 6.71
C ALA A 17 8.41 10.21 6.02
N ALA A 18 7.47 11.04 5.57
CA ALA A 18 6.33 10.60 4.78
C ALA A 18 6.77 9.99 3.43
N LEU A 19 7.68 10.65 2.71
CA LEU A 19 8.23 10.14 1.45
C LEU A 19 8.97 8.81 1.62
N ALA A 20 9.81 8.69 2.64
CA ALA A 20 10.50 7.44 2.94
C ALA A 20 9.52 6.29 3.20
N SER A 21 8.49 6.54 4.01
CA SER A 21 7.45 5.54 4.33
C SER A 21 6.63 5.16 3.08
N LEU A 22 6.27 6.14 2.25
CA LEU A 22 5.56 5.91 0.99
C LEU A 22 6.39 5.12 -0.02
N ASN A 23 7.71 5.34 -0.06
CA ASN A 23 8.63 4.56 -0.88
C ASN A 23 8.71 3.09 -0.42
N GLU A 24 8.63 2.82 0.88
CA GLU A 24 8.54 1.44 1.38
C GLU A 24 7.24 0.76 0.95
N VAL A 25 6.11 1.48 1.03
CA VAL A 25 4.83 0.97 0.53
C VAL A 25 4.91 0.66 -0.96
N GLN A 26 5.52 1.54 -1.76
CA GLN A 26 5.72 1.31 -3.19
C GLN A 26 6.52 0.04 -3.44
N LYS A 27 7.63 -0.17 -2.72
CA LYS A 27 8.45 -1.39 -2.82
C LYS A 27 7.66 -2.65 -2.46
N LEU A 28 6.85 -2.60 -1.40
CA LEU A 28 5.97 -3.72 -1.03
C LEU A 28 4.96 -4.02 -2.13
N TYR A 29 4.41 -3.01 -2.78
CA TYR A 29 3.49 -3.18 -3.90
C TYR A 29 4.17 -3.77 -5.14
N GLU A 30 5.38 -3.32 -5.48
CA GLU A 30 6.12 -3.76 -6.66
C GLU A 30 6.65 -5.19 -6.51
N ASN A 31 7.20 -5.54 -5.34
CA ASN A 31 7.79 -6.84 -5.05
C ASN A 31 6.77 -7.94 -4.73
N ARG A 32 5.49 -7.71 -5.03
CA ARG A 32 4.42 -8.69 -4.79
C ARG A 32 4.63 -9.97 -5.60
N PRO A 33 4.23 -11.15 -5.08
CA PRO A 33 4.23 -12.39 -5.83
C PRO A 33 3.45 -12.23 -7.15
N GLN A 34 4.09 -12.62 -8.24
CA GLN A 34 3.46 -12.65 -9.56
C GLN A 34 3.06 -14.06 -9.99
N GLY A 35 3.47 -15.09 -9.23
CA GLY A 35 3.33 -16.48 -9.62
C GLY A 35 4.39 -16.95 -10.61
N THR A 36 4.41 -18.25 -10.85
CA THR A 36 5.39 -18.92 -11.71
C THR A 36 4.86 -19.02 -13.15
N PRO A 37 5.66 -18.66 -14.18
CA PRO A 37 5.26 -18.89 -15.57
C PRO A 37 4.94 -20.37 -15.82
N ASN A 38 3.89 -20.64 -16.60
CA ASN A 38 3.50 -21.99 -17.01
C ASN A 38 3.59 -22.16 -18.53
N GLN A 39 3.39 -23.39 -18.99
CA GLN A 39 3.52 -23.77 -20.41
C GLN A 39 2.51 -23.05 -21.33
N SER A 40 1.42 -22.51 -20.78
CA SER A 40 0.42 -21.74 -21.54
C SER A 40 0.78 -20.26 -21.67
N GLY A 41 1.97 -19.84 -21.23
CA GLY A 41 2.38 -18.43 -21.22
C GLY A 41 1.67 -17.58 -20.16
N THR A 42 0.91 -18.20 -19.26
CA THR A 42 0.27 -17.55 -18.11
C THR A 42 1.09 -17.79 -16.85
N ARG A 43 0.70 -17.18 -15.72
CA ARG A 43 1.34 -17.40 -14.42
C ARG A 43 0.43 -18.20 -13.51
N THR A 44 0.93 -19.31 -12.98
CA THR A 44 0.23 -20.11 -11.97
C THR A 44 0.53 -19.52 -10.59
N LEU A 45 -0.51 -19.28 -9.80
CA LEU A 45 -0.40 -18.82 -8.42
C LEU A 45 -0.46 -20.03 -7.49
N SER A 46 0.63 -20.29 -6.78
CA SER A 46 0.64 -21.29 -5.71
C SER A 46 -0.14 -20.79 -4.48
N LYS A 47 -0.48 -21.72 -3.58
CA LYS A 47 -1.06 -21.37 -2.27
C LYS A 47 -0.17 -20.39 -1.49
N GLN A 48 1.14 -20.59 -1.57
CA GLN A 48 2.11 -19.69 -0.94
C GLN A 48 2.08 -18.30 -1.58
N ASP A 49 2.11 -18.20 -2.91
CA ASP A 49 2.08 -16.89 -3.61
C ASP A 49 0.86 -16.05 -3.21
N ILE A 50 -0.31 -16.68 -3.07
CA ILE A 50 -1.53 -16.00 -2.67
C ILE A 50 -1.48 -15.54 -1.21
N ASN A 51 -1.02 -16.41 -0.31
CA ASN A 51 -0.87 -16.06 1.10
C ASN A 51 0.13 -14.93 1.30
N ASP A 52 1.28 -15.01 0.63
CA ASP A 52 2.32 -13.98 0.67
C ASP A 52 1.80 -12.67 0.09
N CYS A 53 1.00 -12.70 -0.99
CA CYS A 53 0.34 -11.50 -1.49
C CYS A 53 -0.58 -10.87 -0.45
N VAL A 54 -1.43 -11.66 0.23
CA VAL A 54 -2.35 -11.13 1.24
C VAL A 54 -1.59 -10.50 2.40
N THR A 55 -0.53 -11.16 2.89
CA THR A 55 0.32 -10.65 3.97
C THR A 55 1.00 -9.35 3.55
N GLN A 56 1.72 -9.35 2.43
CA GLN A 56 2.48 -8.20 1.95
C GLN A 56 1.60 -6.99 1.64
N MET A 57 0.40 -7.20 1.06
CA MET A 57 -0.53 -6.11 0.78
C MET A 57 -1.26 -5.62 2.04
N THR A 58 -1.41 -6.48 3.05
CA THR A 58 -1.90 -6.06 4.37
C THR A 58 -0.86 -5.17 5.06
N ASP A 59 0.42 -5.54 5.01
CA ASP A 59 1.51 -4.74 5.56
C ASP A 59 1.63 -3.39 4.86
N ALA A 60 1.54 -3.38 3.52
CA ALA A 60 1.53 -2.16 2.73
C ALA A 60 0.36 -1.24 3.10
N LYS A 61 -0.84 -1.82 3.30
CA LYS A 61 -2.03 -1.08 3.75
C LYS A 61 -1.82 -0.49 5.15
N ASN A 62 -1.28 -1.28 6.09
CA ASN A 62 -1.06 -0.82 7.46
C ASN A 62 -0.06 0.34 7.50
N LYS A 63 1.04 0.25 6.73
CA LYS A 63 1.98 1.37 6.56
C LYS A 63 1.33 2.62 5.96
N LEU A 64 0.44 2.48 4.97
CA LEU A 64 -0.33 3.63 4.44
C LEU A 64 -1.26 4.24 5.48
N ASP A 65 -1.90 3.43 6.30
CA ASP A 65 -2.77 3.88 7.39
C ASP A 65 -1.95 4.62 8.46
N ASP A 66 -0.72 4.17 8.75
CA ASP A 66 0.22 4.86 9.64
C ASP A 66 0.71 6.20 9.05
N VAL A 67 1.07 6.24 7.76
CA VAL A 67 1.43 7.50 7.08
C VAL A 67 0.26 8.47 7.12
N LYS A 68 -0.97 8.00 6.91
CA LYS A 68 -2.16 8.84 7.06
C LYS A 68 -2.27 9.39 8.48
N LYS A 69 -2.09 8.54 9.49
CA LYS A 69 -2.23 8.95 10.90
C LYS A 69 -1.21 10.01 11.30
N HIS A 70 0.04 9.84 10.89
CA HIS A 70 1.16 10.68 11.33
C HIS A 70 1.45 11.86 10.40
N TYR A 71 1.19 11.72 9.10
CA TYR A 71 1.65 12.64 8.07
C TYR A 71 0.55 13.13 7.13
N SER A 72 -0.72 13.10 7.54
CA SER A 72 -1.86 13.52 6.69
C SER A 72 -1.77 14.95 6.13
N SER A 73 -1.08 15.85 6.83
CA SER A 73 -0.87 17.24 6.43
C SER A 73 0.27 17.44 5.43
N THR A 74 1.12 16.43 5.21
CA THR A 74 2.24 16.50 4.25
C THR A 74 1.74 16.54 2.80
N LYS A 75 2.45 17.29 1.96
CA LYS A 75 2.30 17.31 0.50
C LYS A 75 2.55 15.93 -0.08
N ALA A 76 3.53 15.19 0.45
CA ALA A 76 3.79 13.81 0.08
C ALA A 76 2.52 12.94 0.20
N TYR A 77 1.83 12.99 1.34
CA TYR A 77 0.59 12.24 1.55
C TYR A 77 -0.56 12.76 0.69
N GLN A 78 -0.69 14.08 0.55
CA GLN A 78 -1.78 14.70 -0.21
C GLN A 78 -1.64 14.57 -1.73
N SER A 79 -0.46 14.18 -2.22
CA SER A 79 -0.15 14.06 -3.63
C SER A 79 -1.05 13.05 -4.35
N MET A 80 -1.21 13.27 -5.66
CA MET A 80 -1.92 12.31 -6.53
C MET A 80 -1.24 10.94 -6.56
N GLN A 81 0.09 10.89 -6.45
CA GLN A 81 0.84 9.64 -6.42
C GLN A 81 0.47 8.77 -5.23
N THR A 82 0.40 9.35 -4.03
CA THR A 82 -0.03 8.63 -2.81
C THR A 82 -1.47 8.14 -2.89
N ARG A 83 -2.37 8.94 -3.49
CA ARG A 83 -3.75 8.52 -3.73
C ARG A 83 -3.82 7.31 -4.67
N MET A 84 -3.05 7.33 -5.77
CA MET A 84 -2.96 6.19 -6.69
C MET A 84 -2.39 4.95 -6.01
N LEU A 85 -1.28 5.09 -5.28
CA LEU A 85 -0.67 3.99 -4.54
C LEU A 85 -1.64 3.39 -3.51
N THR A 86 -2.39 4.23 -2.80
CA THR A 86 -3.43 3.77 -1.85
C THR A 86 -4.52 2.96 -2.54
N GLY A 87 -4.99 3.42 -3.71
CA GLY A 87 -5.96 2.69 -4.52
C GLY A 87 -5.41 1.35 -5.01
N GLN A 88 -4.16 1.34 -5.50
CA GLN A 88 -3.48 0.15 -6.00
C GLN A 88 -3.30 -0.93 -4.92
N VAL A 89 -2.80 -0.54 -3.74
CA VAL A 89 -2.61 -1.46 -2.60
C VAL A 89 -3.95 -2.06 -2.15
N ARG A 90 -4.99 -1.23 -2.01
CA ARG A 90 -6.33 -1.70 -1.61
C ARG A 90 -6.96 -2.63 -2.64
N GLY A 91 -6.91 -2.25 -3.91
CA GLY A 91 -7.43 -3.05 -5.01
C GLY A 91 -6.72 -4.41 -5.07
N ARG A 92 -5.39 -4.42 -4.96
CA ARG A 92 -4.59 -5.64 -5.01
C ARG A 92 -4.84 -6.55 -3.81
N LEU A 93 -4.97 -5.99 -2.60
CA LEU A 93 -5.34 -6.75 -1.41
C LEU A 93 -6.71 -7.43 -1.59
N GLY A 94 -7.68 -6.69 -2.15
CA GLY A 94 -9.00 -7.23 -2.47
C GLY A 94 -8.92 -8.41 -3.44
N THR A 95 -8.17 -8.25 -4.54
CA THR A 95 -7.95 -9.35 -5.50
C THR A 95 -7.27 -10.55 -4.85
N CYS A 96 -6.21 -10.35 -4.06
CA CYS A 96 -5.49 -11.48 -3.44
C CYS A 96 -6.36 -12.22 -2.42
N LYS A 97 -7.19 -11.53 -1.64
CA LYS A 97 -8.18 -12.17 -0.76
C LYS A 97 -9.24 -12.94 -1.55
N GLN A 98 -9.82 -12.31 -2.58
CA GLN A 98 -10.81 -12.96 -3.43
C GLN A 98 -10.25 -14.22 -4.11
N THR A 99 -9.03 -14.16 -4.63
CA THR A 99 -8.37 -15.33 -5.23
C THR A 99 -8.09 -16.40 -4.19
N LYS A 100 -7.67 -16.04 -2.97
CA LYS A 100 -7.50 -16.98 -1.85
C LYS A 100 -8.79 -17.74 -1.57
N ASP A 101 -9.89 -17.00 -1.44
CA ASP A 101 -11.22 -17.58 -1.14
C ASP A 101 -11.71 -18.47 -2.30
N THR A 102 -11.51 -18.02 -3.55
CA THR A 102 -11.92 -18.77 -4.75
C THR A 102 -11.16 -20.08 -4.92
N LEU A 103 -9.88 -20.09 -4.57
CA LEU A 103 -9.02 -21.29 -4.67
C LEU A 103 -9.06 -22.17 -3.41
N GLY A 104 -9.73 -21.75 -2.35
CA GLY A 104 -9.88 -22.52 -1.09
C GLY A 104 -8.58 -22.63 -0.28
N TYR A 105 -7.74 -21.60 -0.30
CA TYR A 105 -6.41 -21.60 0.34
C TYR A 105 -6.41 -21.15 1.81
#